data_AF-A0A673CQV1-F1
#
_entry.id   AF-A0A673CQV1-F1
#
_cell.length_a   1.000
_cell.length_b   1.000
_cell.length_c   1.000
_cell.angle_alpha   90.00
_cell.angle_beta   90.00
_cell.angle_gamma   90.00
#
_symmetry.space_group_name_H-M   'P 1'
#
loop_
_entity.id
_entity.type
_entity.pdbx_description
1 polymer ?
#
loop_
_entity_poly.entity_id
_entity_poly.type
_entity_poly.pdbx_seq_one_letter_code
_entity_poly.pdbx_strand_id
1 'polypeptide(L)'
;MSRYAAFVLFLFLGFEIYLSQGIEVKVNDKDDKLCLYANLMVNFSVEYETKDNKNVTAEFTIPDAFTSSGSSCDTKTSTLKINFGDGHSWSVNFSLSNKTYQADSITFSYNLSDSTIFHDPLSNDTVTVNTQPHISDVVMDTCYSCKSKEIFTTDAVSQTLWNVLIQAFVVNGSKSENITSCSADIPVTPTTVAPTTVTPTTHTTAAPVTNVTTLPPTTPTPTPPPAIPPTGRYSIKPDENSTEACLLADFGLRIGLKQGEKYEEMNLDTNGTKVSGFCGVNNSELVLEFATVTMVFSFINESQRFRLHALNVTGKMSSGVAFSEVNTNLSLWETALGSSYMCNKKQNDTITNQLSLFTFDLRVQPFGVKKGVFSTAQECSGDDTSILIPIIVGAALAGLILVVVIAYVIGRRKTYVGYQTL
;
A
#
# COMPACT_ATOMS: atom_id res chain seq x y z
N MET A 1 -36.38 -75.38 15.91
CA MET A 1 -36.48 -74.01 15.37
C MET A 1 -35.64 -73.09 16.24
N SER A 2 -34.43 -72.74 15.80
CA SER A 2 -33.58 -71.76 16.50
C SER A 2 -33.57 -70.46 15.71
N ARG A 3 -33.94 -69.34 16.33
CA ARG A 3 -33.96 -68.03 15.69
C ARG A 3 -32.68 -67.28 16.08
N TYR A 4 -31.75 -67.16 15.14
CA TYR A 4 -30.61 -66.25 15.28
C TYR A 4 -31.13 -64.80 15.19
N ALA A 5 -30.92 -64.02 16.26
CA ALA A 5 -31.09 -62.58 16.25
C ALA A 5 -29.71 -61.94 16.04
N ALA A 6 -29.50 -61.31 14.88
CA ALA A 6 -28.28 -60.56 14.62
C ALA A 6 -28.38 -59.16 15.26
N PHE A 7 -27.60 -58.93 16.33
CA PHE A 7 -27.41 -57.59 16.88
C PHE A 7 -26.38 -56.84 16.03
N VAL A 8 -26.83 -55.86 15.25
CA VAL A 8 -25.94 -54.92 14.54
C VAL A 8 -25.55 -53.81 15.51
N LEU A 9 -24.33 -53.87 16.02
CA LEU A 9 -23.77 -52.86 16.91
C LEU A 9 -23.29 -51.66 16.07
N PHE A 10 -24.09 -50.59 16.01
CA PHE A 10 -23.65 -49.33 15.41
C PHE A 10 -22.66 -48.62 16.33
N LEU A 11 -21.37 -48.74 16.03
CA LEU A 11 -20.32 -47.89 16.57
C LEU A 11 -20.46 -46.48 15.97
N PHE A 12 -21.19 -45.61 16.66
CA PHE A 12 -21.12 -44.18 16.42
C PHE A 12 -19.74 -43.68 16.88
N LEU A 13 -18.80 -43.56 15.94
CA LEU A 13 -17.63 -42.72 16.10
C LEU A 13 -18.11 -41.28 16.27
N GLY A 14 -18.14 -40.81 17.51
CA GLY A 14 -18.37 -39.41 17.82
C GLY A 14 -17.20 -38.60 17.28
N PHE A 15 -17.35 -38.07 16.07
CA PHE A 15 -16.61 -36.88 15.68
C PHE A 15 -17.07 -35.76 16.60
N GLU A 16 -16.23 -35.39 17.58
CA GLU A 16 -16.35 -34.09 18.23
C GLU A 16 -16.10 -33.03 17.15
N ILE A 17 -17.18 -32.48 16.64
CA ILE A 17 -17.14 -31.28 15.83
C ILE A 17 -16.81 -30.15 16.80
N TYR A 18 -15.51 -29.86 16.96
CA TYR A 18 -15.04 -28.66 17.62
C TYR A 18 -15.57 -27.45 16.85
N LEU A 19 -16.73 -26.97 17.27
CA LEU A 19 -17.25 -25.67 16.89
C LEU A 19 -16.25 -24.65 17.41
N SER A 20 -15.41 -24.12 16.52
CA SER A 20 -14.49 -23.02 16.85
C SER A 20 -15.32 -21.85 17.36
N GLN A 21 -15.28 -21.63 18.68
CA GLN A 21 -15.91 -20.49 19.33
C GLN A 21 -14.93 -19.30 19.29
N GLY A 22 -15.46 -18.09 19.18
CA GLY A 22 -14.64 -16.88 19.22
C GLY A 22 -14.06 -16.63 20.62
N ILE A 23 -12.86 -16.04 20.66
CA ILE A 23 -12.16 -15.73 21.90
C ILE A 23 -12.80 -14.48 22.51
N GLU A 24 -13.62 -14.64 23.55
CA GLU A 24 -14.24 -13.52 24.27
C GLU A 24 -13.35 -13.03 25.43
N VAL A 25 -12.90 -11.78 25.35
CA VAL A 25 -12.10 -11.11 26.37
C VAL A 25 -12.85 -9.94 26.97
N LYS A 26 -12.90 -9.90 28.31
CA LYS A 26 -13.46 -8.80 29.11
C LYS A 26 -12.35 -8.28 30.02
N VAL A 27 -12.10 -6.97 29.95
CA VAL A 27 -11.12 -6.27 30.79
C VAL A 27 -11.88 -5.27 31.65
N ASN A 28 -11.70 -5.37 32.96
CA ASN A 28 -12.33 -4.48 33.92
C ASN A 28 -11.35 -3.43 34.44
N ASP A 29 -11.86 -2.26 34.82
CA ASP A 29 -11.11 -1.22 35.49
C ASP A 29 -10.91 -1.50 37.00
N LYS A 30 -10.38 -0.52 37.73
CA LYS A 30 -10.13 -0.63 39.18
C LYS A 30 -11.40 -0.66 40.03
N ASP A 31 -12.54 -0.28 39.47
CA ASP A 31 -13.87 -0.30 40.10
C ASP A 31 -14.67 -1.57 39.70
N ASP A 32 -14.02 -2.54 39.06
CA ASP A 32 -14.62 -3.78 38.51
C ASP A 32 -15.67 -3.54 37.41
N LYS A 33 -15.54 -2.43 36.65
CA LYS A 33 -16.42 -2.12 35.51
C LYS A 33 -15.74 -2.47 34.20
N LEU A 34 -16.49 -3.03 33.25
CA LEU A 34 -15.98 -3.35 31.92
C LEU A 34 -15.45 -2.09 31.22
N CYS A 35 -14.17 -2.08 30.86
CA CYS A 35 -13.48 -0.95 30.25
C CYS A 35 -12.99 -1.23 28.82
N LEU A 36 -12.69 -2.50 28.51
CA LEU A 36 -12.42 -2.98 27.16
C LEU A 36 -13.10 -4.33 26.94
N TYR A 37 -13.71 -4.49 25.77
CA TYR A 37 -14.35 -5.72 25.31
C TYR A 37 -13.75 -6.15 23.97
N ALA A 38 -13.51 -7.45 23.81
CA ALA A 38 -13.24 -8.06 22.52
C ALA A 38 -13.91 -9.43 22.40
N ASN A 39 -14.38 -9.76 21.20
CA ASN A 39 -14.71 -11.11 20.78
C ASN A 39 -14.25 -11.25 19.34
N LEU A 40 -13.32 -12.17 19.05
CA LEU A 40 -12.71 -12.29 17.72
C LEU A 40 -12.24 -13.72 17.45
N MET A 41 -11.98 -14.01 16.18
CA MET A 41 -11.32 -15.24 15.74
C MET A 41 -10.00 -14.86 15.06
N VAL A 42 -8.92 -15.56 15.40
CA VAL A 42 -7.60 -15.36 14.82
C VAL A 42 -6.90 -16.70 14.56
N ASN A 43 -6.29 -16.83 13.38
CA ASN A 43 -5.41 -17.92 13.02
C ASN A 43 -4.01 -17.38 12.72
N PHE A 44 -2.99 -18.06 13.21
CA PHE A 44 -1.58 -17.77 12.96
C PHE A 44 -1.02 -18.83 12.02
N SER A 45 -0.18 -18.40 11.09
CA SER A 45 0.62 -19.26 10.23
C SER A 45 2.06 -18.75 10.31
N VAL A 46 2.97 -19.56 10.84
CA VAL A 46 4.34 -19.17 11.21
C VAL A 46 5.34 -20.08 10.50
N GLU A 47 6.20 -19.51 9.65
CA GLU A 47 7.32 -20.22 9.03
C GLU A 47 8.53 -20.21 9.98
N TYR A 48 9.14 -21.38 10.20
CA TYR A 48 10.31 -21.54 11.05
C TYR A 48 11.27 -22.60 10.49
N GLU A 49 12.56 -22.43 10.76
CA GLU A 49 13.59 -23.40 10.38
C GLU A 49 13.72 -24.50 11.46
N THR A 50 13.87 -25.74 11.02
CA THR A 50 14.10 -26.93 11.87
C THR A 50 15.58 -27.27 11.96
N LYS A 51 15.98 -28.10 12.95
CA LYS A 51 17.36 -28.59 13.13
C LYS A 51 17.93 -29.37 11.92
N ASP A 52 17.06 -29.83 11.03
CA ASP A 52 17.38 -30.46 9.73
C ASP A 52 17.68 -29.42 8.62
N ASN A 53 17.70 -28.12 8.95
CA ASN A 53 17.77 -26.97 8.03
C ASN A 53 16.66 -27.01 6.95
N LYS A 54 15.43 -27.27 7.39
CA LYS A 54 14.21 -27.19 6.56
C LYS A 54 13.28 -26.13 7.12
N ASN A 55 12.76 -25.28 6.26
CA ASN A 55 11.65 -24.38 6.61
C ASN A 55 10.34 -25.18 6.65
N VAL A 56 9.57 -24.99 7.71
CA VAL A 56 8.27 -25.62 7.96
C VAL A 56 7.31 -24.55 8.44
N THR A 57 6.04 -24.66 8.08
CA THR A 57 4.98 -23.75 8.54
C THR A 57 4.15 -24.43 9.63
N ALA A 58 4.01 -23.79 10.79
CA ALA A 58 3.05 -24.17 11.83
C ALA A 58 1.80 -23.30 11.72
N GLU A 59 0.61 -23.90 11.76
CA GLU A 59 -0.66 -23.18 11.81
C GLU A 59 -1.42 -23.48 13.11
N PHE A 60 -1.88 -22.44 13.80
CA PHE A 60 -2.54 -22.56 15.10
C PHE A 60 -3.40 -21.34 15.44
N THR A 61 -4.42 -21.54 16.26
CA THR A 61 -5.28 -20.47 16.81
C THR A 61 -4.95 -20.22 18.28
N ILE A 62 -5.52 -19.16 18.87
CA ILE A 62 -5.54 -19.03 20.35
C ILE A 62 -6.45 -20.15 20.90
N PRO A 63 -6.00 -20.95 21.89
CA PRO A 63 -6.81 -21.98 22.55
C PRO A 63 -7.76 -21.36 23.59
N ASP A 64 -8.77 -22.12 24.03
CA ASP A 64 -9.71 -21.72 25.10
C ASP A 64 -9.00 -21.34 26.42
N ALA A 65 -7.82 -21.91 26.67
CA ALA A 65 -6.98 -21.63 27.82
C ALA A 65 -6.02 -20.45 27.53
N PHE A 66 -6.50 -19.23 27.80
CA PHE A 66 -5.71 -17.99 27.68
C PHE A 66 -5.85 -17.10 28.94
N THR A 67 -4.99 -16.09 29.06
CA THR A 67 -5.12 -15.02 30.08
C THR A 67 -5.07 -13.64 29.45
N SER A 68 -5.85 -12.70 29.97
CA SER A 68 -5.84 -11.28 29.55
C SER A 68 -4.76 -10.44 30.27
N SER A 69 -3.78 -11.07 30.92
CA SER A 69 -2.79 -10.38 31.76
C SER A 69 -1.93 -9.40 30.95
N GLY A 70 -1.79 -8.18 31.47
CA GLY A 70 -1.17 -7.06 30.74
C GLY A 70 -2.12 -6.29 29.82
N SER A 71 -3.41 -6.66 29.73
CA SER A 71 -4.43 -5.77 29.19
C SER A 71 -4.64 -4.56 30.10
N SER A 72 -5.00 -3.41 29.53
CA SER A 72 -5.21 -2.16 30.23
C SER A 72 -6.21 -1.25 29.53
N CYS A 73 -6.85 -0.37 30.29
CA CYS A 73 -7.71 0.69 29.80
C CYS A 73 -7.29 2.01 30.46
N ASP A 74 -6.93 3.01 29.66
CA ASP A 74 -6.71 4.39 30.11
C ASP A 74 -7.64 5.33 29.32
N THR A 75 -7.75 6.56 29.80
CA THR A 75 -8.49 7.68 29.21
C THR A 75 -8.12 8.04 27.78
N LYS A 76 -6.93 7.64 27.29
CA LYS A 76 -6.44 7.94 25.94
C LYS A 76 -5.86 6.75 25.18
N THR A 77 -5.50 5.69 25.88
CA THR A 77 -4.86 4.51 25.30
C THR A 77 -5.37 3.26 26.00
N SER A 78 -5.70 2.23 25.24
CA SER A 78 -6.05 0.91 25.78
C SER A 78 -5.18 -0.15 25.12
N THR A 79 -4.86 -1.21 25.86
CA THR A 79 -4.16 -2.37 25.32
C THR A 79 -5.01 -3.60 25.61
N LEU A 80 -5.41 -4.32 24.56
CA LEU A 80 -5.85 -5.70 24.69
C LEU A 80 -4.60 -6.58 24.61
N LYS A 81 -4.34 -7.43 25.60
CA LYS A 81 -3.28 -8.44 25.54
C LYS A 81 -3.80 -9.80 25.96
N ILE A 82 -3.59 -10.79 25.11
CA ILE A 82 -3.94 -12.20 25.30
C ILE A 82 -2.64 -12.99 25.36
N ASN A 83 -2.44 -13.79 26.41
CA ASN A 83 -1.28 -14.68 26.56
C ASN A 83 -1.78 -16.12 26.62
N PHE A 84 -1.15 -17.03 25.88
CA PHE A 84 -1.65 -18.39 25.67
C PHE A 84 -0.51 -19.38 25.35
N GLY A 85 -0.78 -20.68 25.51
CA GLY A 85 0.21 -21.74 25.31
C GLY A 85 1.46 -21.55 26.18
N ASP A 86 2.60 -22.10 25.73
CA ASP A 86 3.86 -21.97 26.46
C ASP A 86 4.61 -20.68 26.06
N GLY A 87 4.04 -19.53 26.42
CA GLY A 87 4.70 -18.22 26.29
C GLY A 87 4.37 -17.39 25.05
N HIS A 88 3.32 -17.72 24.29
CA HIS A 88 2.84 -16.86 23.20
C HIS A 88 2.01 -15.70 23.76
N SER A 89 2.03 -14.56 23.06
CA SER A 89 1.09 -13.48 23.33
C SER A 89 0.70 -12.71 22.08
N TRP A 90 -0.54 -12.25 22.04
CA TRP A 90 -1.10 -11.43 20.98
C TRP A 90 -1.74 -10.20 21.60
N SER A 91 -1.44 -9.00 21.10
CA SER A 91 -1.94 -7.76 21.67
C SER A 91 -2.26 -6.68 20.64
N VAL A 92 -3.31 -5.92 20.90
CA VAL A 92 -3.71 -4.75 20.13
C VAL A 92 -3.60 -3.50 21.01
N ASN A 93 -2.88 -2.49 20.54
CA ASN A 93 -2.89 -1.16 21.15
C ASN A 93 -3.90 -0.26 20.45
N PHE A 94 -4.58 0.58 21.21
CA PHE A 94 -5.57 1.54 20.70
C PHE A 94 -5.29 2.93 21.24
N SER A 95 -5.50 3.95 20.41
CA SER A 95 -5.46 5.36 20.80
C SER A 95 -6.80 6.04 20.57
N LEU A 96 -7.18 6.91 21.51
CA LEU A 96 -8.37 7.75 21.44
C LEU A 96 -7.99 9.18 21.05
N SER A 97 -8.59 9.69 19.98
CA SER A 97 -8.43 11.06 19.51
C SER A 97 -9.80 11.75 19.43
N ASN A 98 -10.03 12.75 20.28
CA ASN A 98 -11.29 13.50 20.43
C ASN A 98 -12.51 12.63 20.79
N LYS A 99 -13.12 11.96 19.81
CA LYS A 99 -14.34 11.14 19.91
C LYS A 99 -14.29 9.87 19.04
N THR A 100 -13.18 9.62 18.38
CA THR A 100 -12.94 8.39 17.62
C THR A 100 -11.67 7.73 18.12
N TYR A 101 -11.61 6.40 18.05
CA TYR A 101 -10.42 5.64 18.35
C TYR A 101 -10.00 4.78 17.16
N GLN A 102 -8.73 4.40 17.19
CA GLN A 102 -8.09 3.55 16.18
C GLN A 102 -7.26 2.47 16.89
N ALA A 103 -6.92 1.40 16.19
CA ALA A 103 -5.90 0.47 16.63
C ALA A 103 -4.54 0.87 16.03
N ASP A 104 -3.56 1.13 16.89
CA ASP A 104 -2.24 1.65 16.50
C ASP A 104 -1.25 0.53 16.15
N SER A 105 -1.46 -0.69 16.65
CA SER A 105 -0.58 -1.83 16.41
C SER A 105 -1.23 -3.13 16.82
N ILE A 106 -0.95 -4.19 16.06
CA ILE A 106 -1.09 -5.59 16.47
C ILE A 106 0.32 -6.17 16.63
N THR A 107 0.68 -6.49 17.86
CA THR A 107 1.93 -7.18 18.21
C THR A 107 1.64 -8.65 18.47
N PHE A 108 2.39 -9.53 17.84
CA PHE A 108 2.34 -10.98 18.08
C PHE A 108 3.72 -11.50 18.46
N SER A 109 3.80 -12.16 19.61
CA SER A 109 4.98 -12.84 20.12
C SER A 109 4.72 -14.34 20.19
N TYR A 110 5.61 -15.14 19.61
CA TYR A 110 5.53 -16.61 19.64
C TYR A 110 6.83 -17.20 20.16
N ASN A 111 6.71 -18.21 21.01
CA ASN A 111 7.84 -18.92 21.60
C ASN A 111 8.17 -20.17 20.78
N LEU A 112 9.32 -20.19 20.10
CA LEU A 112 9.78 -21.37 19.37
C LEU A 112 10.09 -22.56 20.29
N SER A 113 10.27 -22.35 21.60
CA SER A 113 10.41 -23.46 22.56
C SER A 113 9.12 -24.28 22.76
N ASP A 114 7.95 -23.82 22.31
CA ASP A 114 6.69 -24.55 22.50
C ASP A 114 6.62 -25.79 21.60
N SER A 115 7.07 -26.92 22.15
CA SER A 115 7.08 -28.23 21.50
C SER A 115 5.70 -28.78 21.08
N THR A 116 4.60 -28.16 21.53
CA THR A 116 3.24 -28.55 21.11
C THR A 116 2.85 -27.98 19.73
N ILE A 117 3.53 -26.91 19.30
CA ILE A 117 3.30 -26.21 18.02
C ILE A 117 4.53 -26.32 17.11
N PHE A 118 5.73 -26.10 17.66
CA PHE A 118 6.99 -26.06 16.92
C PHE A 118 7.76 -27.36 17.14
N HIS A 119 7.84 -28.20 16.11
CA HIS A 119 8.51 -29.49 16.17
C HIS A 119 9.95 -29.37 15.64
N ASP A 120 10.92 -29.74 16.49
CA ASP A 120 12.36 -29.64 16.24
C ASP A 120 12.86 -28.31 15.60
N PRO A 121 12.48 -27.14 16.14
CA PRO A 121 12.95 -25.85 15.65
C PRO A 121 14.46 -25.68 15.89
N LEU A 122 15.11 -24.95 14.97
CA LEU A 122 16.54 -24.65 15.01
C LEU A 122 16.90 -23.68 16.14
N SER A 123 16.04 -22.69 16.38
CA SER A 123 16.12 -21.75 17.51
C SER A 123 15.04 -22.08 18.56
N ASN A 124 15.30 -21.69 19.80
CA ASN A 124 14.37 -21.75 20.93
C ASN A 124 13.91 -20.35 21.39
N ASP A 125 14.20 -19.31 20.60
CA ASP A 125 13.89 -17.91 20.92
C ASP A 125 12.38 -17.60 20.93
N THR A 126 12.00 -16.54 21.65
CA THR A 126 10.69 -15.90 21.48
C THR A 126 10.80 -14.77 20.47
N VAL A 127 10.14 -14.92 19.33
CA VAL A 127 10.13 -13.92 18.24
C VAL A 127 8.92 -13.02 18.41
N THR A 128 9.06 -11.73 18.08
CA THR A 128 7.96 -10.75 18.14
C THR A 128 7.86 -9.96 16.84
N VAL A 129 6.68 -9.95 16.24
CA VAL A 129 6.33 -9.16 15.04
C VAL A 129 5.29 -8.09 15.38
N ASN A 130 5.32 -6.99 14.65
CA ASN A 130 4.36 -5.88 14.81
C ASN A 130 3.77 -5.50 13.45
N THR A 131 2.47 -5.21 13.43
CA THR A 131 1.67 -4.93 12.23
C THR A 131 0.70 -3.78 12.47
N GLN A 132 0.36 -3.00 11.44
CA GLN A 132 -0.61 -1.91 11.53
C GLN A 132 -1.99 -2.40 11.05
N PRO A 133 -3.02 -2.48 11.92
CA PRO A 133 -4.36 -2.90 11.52
C PRO A 133 -5.17 -1.79 10.84
N HIS A 134 -6.13 -2.15 9.98
CA HIS A 134 -7.00 -1.18 9.30
C HIS A 134 -8.28 -0.86 10.13
N ILE A 135 -8.10 -0.61 11.43
CA ILE A 135 -9.16 -0.21 12.36
C ILE A 135 -8.97 1.27 12.70
N SER A 136 -9.59 2.16 11.92
CA SER A 136 -9.59 3.61 12.16
C SER A 136 -11.01 4.16 12.39
N ASP A 137 -11.08 5.39 12.89
CA ASP A 137 -12.30 6.21 12.97
C ASP A 137 -13.49 5.56 13.70
N VAL A 138 -13.23 4.62 14.60
CA VAL A 138 -14.27 3.94 15.38
C VAL A 138 -14.87 4.95 16.35
N VAL A 139 -16.16 5.21 16.21
CA VAL A 139 -16.86 6.21 17.02
C VAL A 139 -16.96 5.73 18.47
N MET A 140 -16.73 6.63 19.42
CA MET A 140 -16.96 6.33 20.84
C MET A 140 -18.38 5.84 21.10
N ASP A 141 -18.52 4.93 22.06
CA ASP A 141 -19.79 4.26 22.41
C ASP A 141 -20.38 3.36 21.30
N THR A 142 -19.54 2.81 20.43
CA THR A 142 -19.89 1.69 19.53
C THR A 142 -18.92 0.52 19.71
N CYS A 143 -19.37 -0.68 19.29
CA CYS A 143 -18.48 -1.79 19.01
C CYS A 143 -18.04 -1.74 17.54
N TYR A 144 -16.74 -1.74 17.27
CA TYR A 144 -16.23 -2.07 15.95
C TYR A 144 -16.59 -3.51 15.60
N SER A 145 -17.13 -3.78 14.41
CA SER A 145 -17.46 -5.13 13.93
C SER A 145 -16.91 -5.39 12.53
N CYS A 146 -16.19 -6.51 12.35
CA CYS A 146 -15.78 -6.99 11.04
C CYS A 146 -15.90 -8.52 10.94
N LYS A 147 -16.87 -9.00 10.18
CA LYS A 147 -17.11 -10.43 9.92
C LYS A 147 -16.24 -10.94 8.79
N SER A 148 -15.93 -10.07 7.82
CA SER A 148 -14.98 -10.34 6.74
C SER A 148 -13.61 -10.78 7.27
N LYS A 149 -12.88 -11.55 6.46
CA LYS A 149 -11.50 -11.95 6.76
C LYS A 149 -10.53 -10.82 6.43
N GLU A 150 -9.64 -10.51 7.35
CA GLU A 150 -8.51 -9.59 7.20
C GLU A 150 -7.21 -10.37 7.44
N ILE A 151 -6.15 -10.08 6.69
CA ILE A 151 -4.87 -10.82 6.74
C ILE A 151 -3.73 -9.84 6.91
N PHE A 152 -2.90 -10.04 7.93
CA PHE A 152 -1.70 -9.27 8.22
C PHE A 152 -0.46 -10.15 8.05
N THR A 153 0.38 -9.84 7.06
CA THR A 153 1.60 -10.60 6.77
C THR A 153 2.87 -9.82 7.14
N THR A 154 3.86 -10.56 7.63
CA THR A 154 5.25 -10.14 7.91
C THR A 154 6.17 -11.28 7.49
N ASP A 155 7.49 -11.04 7.43
CA ASP A 155 8.52 -11.94 6.88
C ASP A 155 8.28 -13.45 7.09
N ALA A 156 7.95 -13.87 8.32
CA ALA A 156 7.74 -15.26 8.69
C ALA A 156 6.36 -15.55 9.32
N VAL A 157 5.44 -14.56 9.37
CA VAL A 157 4.14 -14.73 10.04
C VAL A 157 3.01 -14.13 9.22
N SER A 158 1.95 -14.91 9.02
CA SER A 158 0.63 -14.47 8.59
C SER A 158 -0.38 -14.60 9.74
N GLN A 159 -1.12 -13.53 10.00
CA GLN A 159 -2.22 -13.49 10.98
C GLN A 159 -3.52 -13.26 10.23
N THR A 160 -4.49 -14.17 10.29
CA THR A 160 -5.82 -13.99 9.70
C THR A 160 -6.84 -13.74 10.80
N LEU A 161 -7.53 -12.59 10.76
CA LEU A 161 -8.60 -12.22 11.68
C LEU A 161 -9.96 -12.28 10.98
N TRP A 162 -11.01 -12.66 11.71
CA TRP A 162 -12.40 -12.58 11.26
C TRP A 162 -13.37 -12.62 12.45
N ASN A 163 -14.66 -12.33 12.19
CA ASN A 163 -15.69 -12.22 13.23
C ASN A 163 -15.28 -11.31 14.41
N VAL A 164 -14.54 -10.24 14.11
CA VAL A 164 -14.02 -9.28 15.08
C VAL A 164 -15.18 -8.43 15.61
N LEU A 165 -15.26 -8.30 16.93
CA LEU A 165 -16.15 -7.40 17.65
C LEU A 165 -15.39 -6.76 18.83
N ILE A 166 -14.98 -5.51 18.71
CA ILE A 166 -14.08 -4.85 19.68
C ILE A 166 -14.66 -3.50 20.13
N GLN A 167 -14.66 -3.25 21.43
CA GLN A 167 -14.87 -1.92 22.02
C GLN A 167 -13.69 -1.60 22.94
N ALA A 168 -12.73 -0.79 22.46
CA ALA A 168 -11.48 -0.50 23.18
C ALA A 168 -11.65 0.52 24.33
N PHE A 169 -12.73 1.31 24.28
CA PHE A 169 -13.07 2.33 25.25
C PHE A 169 -14.57 2.19 25.60
N VAL A 170 -14.87 1.32 26.55
CA VAL A 170 -16.24 1.06 27.02
C VAL A 170 -16.71 2.20 27.91
N VAL A 171 -17.94 2.68 27.67
CA VAL A 171 -18.58 3.74 28.47
C VAL A 171 -19.57 3.08 29.44
N ASN A 172 -19.69 3.63 30.66
CA ASN A 172 -20.65 3.18 31.68
C ASN A 172 -20.53 1.70 32.14
N GLY A 173 -19.42 1.01 31.87
CA GLY A 173 -19.19 -0.35 32.37
C GLY A 173 -19.98 -1.46 31.65
N SER A 174 -20.57 -1.17 30.48
CA SER A 174 -21.34 -2.14 29.68
C SER A 174 -21.03 -2.00 28.19
N LYS A 175 -20.90 -3.13 27.49
CA LYS A 175 -20.66 -3.15 26.04
C LYS A 175 -21.81 -2.47 25.29
N SER A 176 -21.49 -1.62 24.31
CA SER A 176 -22.47 -0.97 23.45
C SER A 176 -23.19 -1.97 22.55
N GLU A 177 -24.48 -1.71 22.31
CA GLU A 177 -25.30 -2.40 21.30
C GLU A 177 -25.15 -1.78 19.91
N ASN A 178 -24.63 -0.54 19.82
CA ASN A 178 -24.38 0.14 18.55
C ASN A 178 -23.12 -0.40 17.90
N ILE A 179 -23.14 -0.56 16.57
CA ILE A 179 -22.04 -1.15 15.80
C ILE A 179 -21.47 -0.15 14.80
N THR A 180 -20.15 -0.01 14.78
CA THR A 180 -19.39 0.55 13.66
C THR A 180 -18.86 -0.61 12.82
N SER A 181 -19.51 -0.92 11.71
CA SER A 181 -19.05 -1.97 10.81
C SER A 181 -17.78 -1.55 10.05
N CYS A 182 -16.86 -2.48 9.85
CA CYS A 182 -15.74 -2.28 8.93
C CYS A 182 -16.25 -2.08 7.49
N SER A 183 -15.49 -1.37 6.67
CA SER A 183 -15.85 -1.06 5.27
C SER A 183 -16.06 -2.30 4.39
N ALA A 184 -15.45 -3.44 4.74
CA ALA A 184 -15.65 -4.72 4.05
C ALA A 184 -17.06 -5.33 4.25
N ASP A 185 -17.72 -5.02 5.36
CA ASP A 185 -19.04 -5.57 5.71
C ASP A 185 -20.21 -4.68 5.25
N ILE A 186 -19.95 -3.48 4.71
CA ILE A 186 -20.98 -2.50 4.36
C ILE A 186 -21.45 -2.70 2.90
N PRO A 187 -22.75 -2.95 2.64
CA PRO A 187 -23.26 -3.10 1.28
C PRO A 187 -23.28 -1.75 0.54
N VAL A 188 -22.53 -1.67 -0.56
CA VAL A 188 -22.42 -0.45 -1.38
C VAL A 188 -23.70 -0.22 -2.20
N THR A 189 -24.39 0.91 -1.96
CA THR A 189 -25.54 1.34 -2.77
C THR A 189 -25.10 2.39 -3.80
N PRO A 190 -25.30 2.17 -5.11
CA PRO A 190 -24.87 3.13 -6.13
C PRO A 190 -25.75 4.38 -6.11
N THR A 191 -25.15 5.55 -5.85
CA THR A 191 -25.85 6.84 -5.85
C THR A 191 -25.41 7.68 -7.05
N THR A 192 -26.36 8.04 -7.91
CA THR A 192 -26.11 8.82 -9.14
C THR A 192 -26.06 10.31 -8.83
N VAL A 193 -24.98 11.01 -9.23
CA VAL A 193 -24.88 12.47 -9.14
C VAL A 193 -24.39 13.05 -10.47
N ALA A 194 -25.03 14.14 -10.92
CA ALA A 194 -24.74 14.80 -12.20
C ALA A 194 -23.65 15.89 -12.07
N PRO A 195 -22.97 16.29 -13.17
CA PRO A 195 -21.83 17.21 -13.12
C PRO A 195 -22.24 18.69 -13.15
N THR A 196 -21.47 19.55 -12.47
CA THR A 196 -21.61 21.02 -12.52
C THR A 196 -20.27 21.68 -12.86
N THR A 197 -20.29 22.71 -13.71
CA THR A 197 -19.10 23.37 -14.30
C THR A 197 -18.67 24.62 -13.52
N VAL A 198 -17.37 24.85 -13.33
CA VAL A 198 -16.82 26.19 -12.98
C VAL A 198 -15.36 26.39 -13.45
N THR A 199 -14.97 27.66 -13.61
CA THR A 199 -13.78 28.13 -14.37
C THR A 199 -12.69 28.74 -13.45
N PRO A 200 -11.37 28.68 -13.77
CA PRO A 200 -10.30 29.23 -12.93
C PRO A 200 -9.68 30.56 -13.43
N THR A 201 -9.02 31.30 -12.51
CA THR A 201 -8.27 32.55 -12.73
C THR A 201 -6.78 32.41 -12.41
N THR A 202 -5.94 33.31 -12.95
CA THR A 202 -4.46 33.20 -12.98
C THR A 202 -3.75 34.35 -12.25
N HIS A 203 -2.56 34.08 -11.68
CA HIS A 203 -1.49 35.08 -11.42
C HIS A 203 -0.11 34.42 -11.40
N THR A 204 0.94 35.14 -11.84
CA THR A 204 2.29 34.60 -12.14
C THR A 204 3.40 35.51 -11.61
N THR A 205 4.60 34.94 -11.37
CA THR A 205 5.85 35.66 -11.03
C THR A 205 6.99 35.23 -11.98
N ALA A 206 8.04 36.04 -12.15
CA ALA A 206 8.97 35.99 -13.30
C ALA A 206 10.37 35.35 -13.08
N ALA A 207 11.05 35.04 -14.19
CA ALA A 207 12.46 34.59 -14.34
C ALA A 207 13.15 35.34 -15.53
N PRO A 208 14.50 35.26 -15.74
CA PRO A 208 15.07 34.66 -16.99
C PRO A 208 16.50 34.01 -16.85
N VAL A 209 17.06 33.05 -17.65
CA VAL A 209 17.46 32.83 -19.10
C VAL A 209 18.62 33.76 -19.64
N THR A 210 19.66 33.41 -20.46
CA THR A 210 19.92 32.35 -21.50
C THR A 210 21.44 32.05 -21.83
N ASN A 211 21.72 31.07 -22.72
CA ASN A 211 22.99 30.47 -23.28
C ASN A 211 24.05 31.32 -24.05
N VAL A 212 25.27 30.76 -24.29
CA VAL A 212 26.14 30.86 -25.53
C VAL A 212 27.01 29.57 -25.73
N THR A 213 27.57 29.32 -26.94
CA THR A 213 28.25 28.06 -27.40
C THR A 213 29.71 28.24 -27.90
N THR A 214 30.63 27.29 -27.60
CA THR A 214 31.96 27.06 -28.28
C THR A 214 32.55 25.66 -27.97
N LEU A 215 33.47 25.14 -28.80
CA LEU A 215 34.23 23.86 -28.64
C LEU A 215 35.62 23.97 -29.34
N PRO A 216 36.64 23.12 -29.07
CA PRO A 216 36.85 22.19 -27.94
C PRO A 216 38.19 22.40 -27.19
N PRO A 217 38.38 21.79 -26.01
CA PRO A 217 39.54 20.90 -25.84
C PRO A 217 39.16 19.47 -25.40
N THR A 218 40.09 18.54 -25.59
CA THR A 218 39.94 17.11 -25.26
C THR A 218 40.05 16.81 -23.76
N THR A 219 38.97 16.32 -23.15
CA THR A 219 38.99 15.59 -21.86
C THR A 219 37.82 14.57 -21.87
N PRO A 220 37.80 13.57 -20.96
CA PRO A 220 37.53 12.19 -21.33
C PRO A 220 36.09 11.96 -21.80
N THR A 221 35.93 10.98 -22.68
CA THR A 221 34.63 10.42 -23.10
C THR A 221 33.73 10.21 -21.87
N PRO A 222 32.59 10.92 -21.75
CA PRO A 222 31.60 10.57 -20.75
C PRO A 222 31.11 9.16 -21.06
N THR A 223 31.14 8.27 -20.06
CA THR A 223 30.54 6.94 -20.13
C THR A 223 29.14 7.04 -20.76
N PRO A 224 28.79 6.20 -21.75
CA PRO A 224 27.48 6.29 -22.39
C PRO A 224 26.37 6.24 -21.32
N PRO A 225 25.33 7.10 -21.43
CA PRO A 225 24.26 7.13 -20.44
C PRO A 225 23.63 5.74 -20.31
N PRO A 226 23.35 5.27 -19.07
CA PRO A 226 22.89 3.91 -18.83
C PRO A 226 21.59 3.64 -19.59
N ALA A 227 21.62 2.60 -20.44
CA ALA A 227 20.58 2.28 -21.39
C ALA A 227 19.18 2.32 -20.76
N ILE A 228 18.24 2.97 -21.45
CA ILE A 228 16.83 3.02 -21.04
C ILE A 228 16.28 1.58 -21.09
N PRO A 229 15.65 1.07 -20.02
CA PRO A 229 15.06 -0.27 -20.04
C PRO A 229 13.90 -0.33 -21.05
N PRO A 230 13.70 -1.46 -21.74
CA PRO A 230 12.57 -1.61 -22.65
C PRO A 230 11.24 -1.53 -21.91
N THR A 231 10.22 -0.95 -22.56
CA THR A 231 8.88 -0.79 -21.99
C THR A 231 8.12 -2.11 -22.09
N GLY A 232 7.90 -2.75 -20.93
CA GLY A 232 7.09 -3.96 -20.83
C GLY A 232 5.60 -3.64 -20.88
N ARG A 233 4.79 -4.63 -21.24
CA ARG A 233 3.32 -4.55 -21.26
C ARG A 233 2.75 -5.71 -20.48
N TYR A 234 1.99 -5.40 -19.44
CA TYR A 234 1.51 -6.35 -18.44
C TYR A 234 0.00 -6.24 -18.31
N SER A 235 -0.68 -7.39 -18.19
CA SER A 235 -2.13 -7.46 -18.07
C SER A 235 -2.55 -8.57 -17.13
N ILE A 236 -3.42 -8.26 -16.17
CA ILE A 236 -4.05 -9.25 -15.30
C ILE A 236 -5.49 -9.47 -15.75
N LYS A 237 -5.93 -10.73 -15.70
CA LYS A 237 -7.32 -11.15 -15.96
C LYS A 237 -8.00 -11.52 -14.64
N PRO A 238 -9.33 -11.34 -14.50
CA PRO A 238 -10.05 -11.74 -13.29
C PRO A 238 -9.95 -13.24 -12.98
N ASP A 239 -9.93 -14.06 -14.02
CA ASP A 239 -9.91 -15.52 -13.98
C ASP A 239 -9.34 -16.06 -15.32
N GLU A 240 -8.98 -17.35 -15.37
CA GLU A 240 -8.38 -17.95 -16.57
C GLU A 240 -9.31 -17.99 -17.79
N ASN A 241 -10.64 -18.03 -17.58
CA ASN A 241 -11.62 -18.08 -18.67
C ASN A 241 -12.00 -16.69 -19.19
N SER A 242 -11.71 -15.62 -18.43
CA SER A 242 -11.92 -14.25 -18.86
C SER A 242 -11.04 -13.87 -20.04
N THR A 243 -11.66 -13.25 -21.05
CA THR A 243 -10.97 -12.69 -22.23
C THR A 243 -10.49 -11.26 -22.00
N GLU A 244 -11.18 -10.48 -21.17
CA GLU A 244 -10.85 -9.08 -20.88
C GLU A 244 -9.89 -8.97 -19.68
N ALA A 245 -8.89 -8.08 -19.81
CA ALA A 245 -8.01 -7.70 -18.71
C ALA A 245 -8.70 -6.69 -17.77
N CYS A 246 -8.40 -6.80 -16.48
CA CYS A 246 -8.95 -5.95 -15.41
C CYS A 246 -7.93 -4.96 -14.82
N LEU A 247 -6.63 -5.26 -14.96
CA LEU A 247 -5.50 -4.37 -14.71
C LEU A 247 -4.61 -4.36 -15.95
N LEU A 248 -4.15 -3.17 -16.33
CA LEU A 248 -3.20 -2.94 -17.41
C LEU A 248 -2.05 -2.06 -16.92
N ALA A 249 -0.83 -2.39 -17.30
CA ALA A 249 0.37 -1.62 -16.99
C ALA A 249 1.38 -1.72 -18.13
N ASP A 250 1.76 -0.58 -18.69
CA ASP A 250 2.88 -0.43 -19.62
C ASP A 250 3.95 0.40 -18.90
N PHE A 251 5.18 -0.13 -18.76
CA PHE A 251 6.32 0.63 -18.23
C PHE A 251 7.65 -0.09 -18.46
N GLY A 252 8.72 0.68 -18.66
CA GLY A 252 10.10 0.24 -18.45
C GLY A 252 10.50 0.47 -16.99
N LEU A 253 11.20 -0.49 -16.38
CA LEU A 253 11.60 -0.41 -14.97
C LEU A 253 13.12 -0.47 -14.77
N ARG A 254 13.59 0.33 -13.82
CA ARG A 254 14.91 0.21 -13.21
C ARG A 254 14.77 0.46 -11.72
N ILE A 255 15.51 -0.29 -10.91
CA ILE A 255 15.63 -0.07 -9.47
C ILE A 255 17.03 0.46 -9.13
N GLY A 256 17.11 1.36 -8.17
CA GLY A 256 18.36 1.81 -7.55
C GLY A 256 18.40 1.33 -6.10
N LEU A 257 19.45 0.64 -5.70
CA LEU A 257 19.60 0.05 -4.37
C LEU A 257 20.83 0.61 -3.66
N LYS A 258 20.69 0.95 -2.38
CA LYS A 258 21.76 1.51 -1.55
C LYS A 258 22.11 0.58 -0.39
N GLN A 259 23.35 0.07 -0.38
CA GLN A 259 23.93 -0.69 0.73
C GLN A 259 25.13 0.07 1.32
N GLY A 260 24.91 0.71 2.46
CA GLY A 260 25.88 1.60 3.08
C GLY A 260 26.21 2.80 2.18
N GLU A 261 27.48 2.92 1.79
CA GLU A 261 27.95 3.95 0.85
C GLU A 261 27.85 3.52 -0.62
N LYS A 262 27.57 2.25 -0.91
CA LYS A 262 27.45 1.76 -2.29
C LYS A 262 26.01 1.94 -2.80
N TYR A 263 25.90 2.34 -4.06
CA TYR A 263 24.65 2.47 -4.79
C TYR A 263 24.76 1.73 -6.14
N GLU A 264 23.80 0.86 -6.44
CA GLU A 264 23.75 0.01 -7.63
C GLU A 264 22.42 0.22 -8.35
N GLU A 265 22.45 0.47 -9.67
CA GLU A 265 21.23 0.51 -10.50
C GLU A 265 21.10 -0.76 -11.33
N MET A 266 19.91 -1.37 -11.30
CA MET A 266 19.56 -2.56 -12.07
C MET A 266 18.37 -2.25 -12.99
N ASN A 267 18.60 -2.33 -14.31
CA ASN A 267 17.52 -2.39 -15.29
C ASN A 267 16.82 -3.75 -15.19
N LEU A 268 15.49 -3.78 -15.24
CA LEU A 268 14.73 -5.02 -15.25
C LEU A 268 14.37 -5.39 -16.70
N ASP A 269 14.73 -6.61 -17.10
CA ASP A 269 14.47 -7.10 -18.46
C ASP A 269 13.06 -7.68 -18.58
N THR A 270 12.27 -7.09 -19.47
CA THR A 270 10.92 -7.53 -19.86
C THR A 270 10.87 -8.93 -20.49
N ASN A 271 12.00 -9.45 -20.96
CA ASN A 271 12.06 -10.74 -21.64
C ASN A 271 12.05 -11.90 -20.64
N GLY A 272 10.99 -12.71 -20.66
CA GLY A 272 10.82 -13.83 -19.74
C GLY A 272 10.29 -13.45 -18.36
N THR A 273 9.82 -12.21 -18.16
CA THR A 273 9.10 -11.79 -16.94
C THR A 273 7.86 -12.66 -16.76
N LYS A 274 7.68 -13.28 -15.57
CA LYS A 274 6.38 -13.85 -15.23
C LYS A 274 5.48 -12.78 -14.65
N VAL A 275 4.21 -12.79 -15.05
CA VAL A 275 3.19 -11.83 -14.65
C VAL A 275 2.10 -12.58 -13.93
N SER A 276 1.80 -12.18 -12.69
CA SER A 276 0.71 -12.70 -11.87
C SER A 276 0.13 -11.56 -11.02
N GLY A 277 -0.87 -11.86 -10.18
CA GLY A 277 -1.59 -10.87 -9.39
C GLY A 277 -3.10 -11.07 -9.49
N PHE A 278 -3.87 -10.09 -9.05
CA PHE A 278 -5.33 -10.14 -9.02
C PHE A 278 -5.95 -8.76 -9.20
N CYS A 279 -7.23 -8.73 -9.55
CA CYS A 279 -8.02 -7.50 -9.58
C CYS A 279 -9.17 -7.60 -8.59
N GLY A 280 -9.26 -6.67 -7.65
CA GLY A 280 -10.39 -6.50 -6.75
C GLY A 280 -11.15 -5.20 -7.03
N VAL A 281 -12.15 -4.93 -6.19
CA VAL A 281 -12.96 -3.69 -6.31
C VAL A 281 -12.22 -2.47 -5.73
N ASN A 282 -11.51 -2.68 -4.61
CA ASN A 282 -10.81 -1.63 -3.86
C ASN A 282 -9.29 -1.85 -3.75
N ASN A 283 -8.80 -3.06 -4.06
CA ASN A 283 -7.38 -3.41 -4.10
C ASN A 283 -7.11 -4.25 -5.36
N SER A 284 -6.03 -3.99 -6.08
CA SER A 284 -5.56 -4.77 -7.22
C SER A 284 -4.04 -4.90 -7.14
N GLU A 285 -3.51 -6.04 -7.54
CA GLU A 285 -2.09 -6.33 -7.43
C GLU A 285 -1.50 -6.77 -8.77
N LEU A 286 -0.31 -6.25 -9.06
CA LEU A 286 0.52 -6.68 -10.17
C LEU A 286 1.85 -7.22 -9.62
N VAL A 287 2.09 -8.51 -9.83
CA VAL A 287 3.32 -9.21 -9.48
C VAL A 287 4.14 -9.44 -10.75
N LEU A 288 5.40 -9.02 -10.73
CA LEU A 288 6.36 -9.17 -11.82
C LEU A 288 7.61 -9.90 -11.32
N GLU A 289 7.87 -11.10 -11.84
CA GLU A 289 9.08 -11.88 -11.54
C GLU A 289 10.10 -11.72 -12.67
N PHE A 290 11.17 -10.98 -12.41
CA PHE A 290 12.29 -10.66 -13.30
C PHE A 290 13.54 -11.46 -12.92
N ALA A 291 13.68 -12.71 -13.37
CA ALA A 291 14.81 -13.61 -13.13
C ALA A 291 15.18 -13.84 -11.65
N THR A 292 15.84 -12.88 -10.99
CA THR A 292 16.23 -12.90 -9.57
C THR A 292 15.61 -11.78 -8.74
N VAL A 293 14.65 -11.03 -9.28
CA VAL A 293 13.92 -9.94 -8.61
C VAL A 293 12.42 -10.14 -8.76
N THR A 294 11.66 -10.02 -7.67
CA THR A 294 10.19 -10.02 -7.69
C THR A 294 9.69 -8.67 -7.20
N MET A 295 8.79 -8.06 -7.96
CA MET A 295 8.12 -6.81 -7.61
C MET A 295 6.62 -7.03 -7.43
N VAL A 296 6.07 -6.53 -6.34
CA VAL A 296 4.63 -6.56 -6.05
C VAL A 296 4.14 -5.12 -5.94
N PHE A 297 3.36 -4.69 -6.93
CA PHE A 297 2.72 -3.38 -6.98
C PHE A 297 1.27 -3.52 -6.49
N SER A 298 0.98 -3.03 -5.29
CA SER A 298 -0.38 -3.05 -4.73
C SER A 298 -1.04 -1.68 -4.89
N PHE A 299 -2.11 -1.66 -5.67
CA PHE A 299 -2.90 -0.48 -5.97
C PHE A 299 -4.18 -0.50 -5.15
N ILE A 300 -4.55 0.63 -4.56
CA ILE A 300 -5.85 0.78 -3.89
C ILE A 300 -6.71 1.80 -4.62
N ASN A 301 -8.02 1.65 -4.46
CA ASN A 301 -9.05 2.57 -4.93
C ASN A 301 -9.82 3.11 -3.73
N GLU A 302 -9.63 4.40 -3.44
CA GLU A 302 -10.33 5.15 -2.41
C GLU A 302 -11.10 6.31 -3.04
N SER A 303 -12.37 6.49 -2.66
CA SER A 303 -13.18 7.64 -3.10
C SER A 303 -13.20 7.87 -4.62
N GLN A 304 -13.27 6.80 -5.41
CA GLN A 304 -13.21 6.82 -6.89
C GLN A 304 -11.87 7.33 -7.47
N ARG A 305 -10.76 7.21 -6.72
CA ARG A 305 -9.39 7.48 -7.18
C ARG A 305 -8.50 6.31 -6.82
N PHE A 306 -7.68 5.86 -7.76
CA PHE A 306 -6.67 4.85 -7.50
C PHE A 306 -5.30 5.49 -7.26
N ARG A 307 -4.45 4.81 -6.50
CA ARG A 307 -3.01 5.10 -6.35
C ARG A 307 -2.22 3.80 -6.17
N LEU A 308 -0.94 3.82 -6.52
CA LEU A 308 0.00 2.82 -6.02
C LEU A 308 0.24 3.12 -4.53
N HIS A 309 -0.17 2.19 -3.68
CA HIS A 309 -0.15 2.31 -2.23
C HIS A 309 1.00 1.55 -1.59
N ALA A 310 1.31 0.37 -2.13
CA ALA A 310 2.46 -0.40 -1.70
C ALA A 310 3.32 -0.85 -2.88
N LEU A 311 4.63 -0.92 -2.62
CA LEU A 311 5.58 -1.60 -3.47
C LEU A 311 6.50 -2.44 -2.58
N ASN A 312 6.52 -3.74 -2.82
CA ASN A 312 7.48 -4.68 -2.28
C ASN A 312 8.43 -5.12 -3.41
N VAL A 313 9.74 -5.04 -3.18
CA VAL A 313 10.77 -5.53 -4.11
C VAL A 313 11.71 -6.45 -3.33
N THR A 314 11.71 -7.72 -3.72
CA THR A 314 12.66 -8.72 -3.21
C THR A 314 13.58 -9.18 -4.31
N GLY A 315 14.80 -9.62 -3.98
CA GLY A 315 15.66 -10.22 -5.00
C GLY A 315 17.12 -10.35 -4.61
N LYS A 316 17.97 -10.46 -5.63
CA LYS A 316 19.44 -10.47 -5.50
C LYS A 316 20.08 -9.45 -6.45
N MET A 317 21.04 -8.71 -5.91
CA MET A 317 21.90 -7.77 -6.66
C MET A 317 22.83 -8.50 -7.63
N SER A 318 23.48 -7.78 -8.54
CA SER A 318 24.51 -8.37 -9.42
C SER A 318 25.71 -8.91 -8.63
N SER A 319 25.95 -8.37 -7.43
CA SER A 319 26.92 -8.86 -6.44
C SER A 319 26.51 -10.17 -5.74
N GLY A 320 25.30 -10.68 -5.98
CA GLY A 320 24.75 -11.88 -5.35
C GLY A 320 24.10 -11.66 -3.98
N VAL A 321 24.21 -10.45 -3.41
CA VAL A 321 23.61 -10.10 -2.11
C VAL A 321 22.09 -10.01 -2.24
N ALA A 322 21.36 -10.67 -1.34
CA ALA A 322 19.90 -10.60 -1.29
C ALA A 322 19.42 -9.27 -0.68
N PHE A 323 18.25 -8.81 -1.12
CA PHE A 323 17.56 -7.63 -0.59
C PHE A 323 16.05 -7.85 -0.55
N SER A 324 15.39 -7.17 0.39
CA SER A 324 13.93 -7.13 0.55
C SER A 324 13.57 -5.73 1.04
N GLU A 325 12.84 -4.98 0.23
CA GLU A 325 12.55 -3.57 0.45
C GLU A 325 11.07 -3.32 0.20
N VAL A 326 10.35 -2.81 1.21
CA VAL A 326 8.91 -2.59 1.14
C VAL A 326 8.53 -1.21 1.67
N ASN A 327 7.60 -0.55 0.97
CA ASN A 327 6.89 0.61 1.48
C ASN A 327 5.38 0.40 1.22
N THR A 328 4.56 0.57 2.26
CA THR A 328 3.10 0.43 2.25
C THR A 328 2.36 1.76 2.49
N ASN A 329 3.05 2.89 2.32
CA ASN A 329 2.47 4.23 2.44
C ASN A 329 2.91 5.11 1.26
N LEU A 330 2.84 4.55 0.06
CA LEU A 330 3.02 5.28 -1.19
C LEU A 330 1.73 6.01 -1.58
N SER A 331 1.90 7.13 -2.28
CA SER A 331 0.81 7.84 -2.95
C SER A 331 1.22 8.21 -4.38
N LEU A 332 1.74 7.21 -5.09
CA LEU A 332 2.24 7.38 -6.46
C LEU A 332 1.12 7.13 -7.48
N TRP A 333 1.23 7.79 -8.63
CA TRP A 333 0.40 7.55 -9.82
C TRP A 333 -1.11 7.73 -9.58
N GLU A 334 -1.47 8.67 -8.70
CA GLU A 334 -2.84 8.89 -8.28
C GLU A 334 -3.73 9.41 -9.43
N THR A 335 -4.85 8.75 -9.72
CA THR A 335 -5.75 9.10 -10.84
C THR A 335 -7.19 8.65 -10.58
N ALA A 336 -8.17 9.34 -11.18
CA ALA A 336 -9.58 8.98 -11.05
C ALA A 336 -9.90 7.62 -11.70
N LEU A 337 -10.85 6.87 -11.12
CA LEU A 337 -11.39 5.67 -11.76
C LEU A 337 -11.99 5.99 -13.13
N GLY A 338 -11.79 5.09 -14.09
CA GLY A 338 -12.21 5.29 -15.47
C GLY A 338 -11.21 6.09 -16.32
N SER A 339 -10.05 6.45 -15.77
CA SER A 339 -8.87 6.95 -16.48
C SER A 339 -7.67 6.03 -16.27
N SER A 340 -6.60 6.24 -17.03
CA SER A 340 -5.26 5.65 -16.77
C SER A 340 -4.29 6.75 -16.35
N TYR A 341 -3.36 6.48 -15.44
CA TYR A 341 -2.25 7.41 -15.17
C TYR A 341 -1.21 7.23 -16.28
N MET A 342 -0.59 8.32 -16.75
CA MET A 342 0.44 8.28 -17.81
C MET A 342 1.57 9.27 -17.55
N CYS A 343 2.81 8.87 -17.79
CA CYS A 343 4.00 9.72 -17.71
C CYS A 343 5.06 9.24 -18.72
N ASN A 344 5.29 10.01 -19.77
CA ASN A 344 6.26 9.67 -20.82
C ASN A 344 7.70 9.93 -20.36
N LYS A 345 7.91 10.98 -19.54
CA LYS A 345 9.22 11.27 -18.95
C LYS A 345 9.57 10.27 -17.84
N LYS A 346 10.87 9.99 -17.72
CA LYS A 346 11.45 9.22 -16.62
C LYS A 346 10.97 9.77 -15.27
N GLN A 347 10.33 8.94 -14.45
CA GLN A 347 10.11 9.24 -13.03
C GLN A 347 11.25 8.68 -12.17
N ASN A 348 11.38 9.21 -10.96
CA ASN A 348 12.33 8.78 -9.94
C ASN A 348 11.67 8.94 -8.57
N ASP A 349 11.17 7.84 -8.03
CA ASP A 349 10.41 7.79 -6.80
C ASP A 349 11.22 7.06 -5.73
N THR A 350 11.47 7.71 -4.60
CA THR A 350 12.12 7.07 -3.45
C THR A 350 11.10 6.18 -2.74
N ILE A 351 11.32 4.86 -2.78
CA ILE A 351 10.42 3.88 -2.16
C ILE A 351 10.81 3.68 -0.70
N THR A 352 12.09 3.43 -0.42
CA THR A 352 12.64 3.40 0.95
C THR A 352 13.93 4.22 1.00
N ASN A 353 14.57 4.32 2.17
CA ASN A 353 15.92 4.91 2.27
C ASN A 353 16.99 4.11 1.50
N GLN A 354 16.67 2.89 1.08
CA GLN A 354 17.55 1.92 0.44
C GLN A 354 17.11 1.57 -0.98
N LEU A 355 15.85 1.82 -1.37
CA LEU A 355 15.28 1.54 -2.69
C LEU A 355 14.73 2.81 -3.37
N SER A 356 15.19 3.07 -4.59
CA SER A 356 14.62 4.03 -5.55
C SER A 356 14.02 3.29 -6.74
N LEU A 357 12.83 3.72 -7.18
CA LEU A 357 12.16 3.22 -8.37
C LEU A 357 12.31 4.24 -9.51
N PHE A 358 12.70 3.76 -10.68
CA PHE A 358 12.69 4.53 -11.91
C PHE A 358 11.75 3.89 -12.92
N THR A 359 10.77 4.66 -13.40
CA THR A 359 9.84 4.25 -14.45
C THR A 359 10.07 5.05 -15.73
N PHE A 360 9.80 4.42 -16.86
CA PHE A 360 9.96 4.97 -18.21
C PHE A 360 8.73 4.59 -19.04
N ASP A 361 8.23 5.51 -19.89
CA ASP A 361 7.01 5.33 -20.70
C ASP A 361 5.83 4.75 -19.88
N LEU A 362 5.64 5.27 -18.67
CA LEU A 362 4.69 4.73 -17.70
C LEU A 362 3.25 5.00 -18.14
N ARG A 363 2.42 3.95 -18.20
CA ARG A 363 0.97 4.05 -18.22
C ARG A 363 0.34 2.92 -17.42
N VAL A 364 -0.55 3.24 -16.48
CA VAL A 364 -1.16 2.23 -15.60
C VAL A 364 -2.64 2.48 -15.36
N GLN A 365 -3.42 1.41 -15.35
CA GLN A 365 -4.83 1.40 -14.97
C GLN A 365 -5.15 0.11 -14.18
N PRO A 366 -5.15 0.18 -12.84
CA PRO A 366 -5.34 -0.99 -11.98
C PRO A 366 -6.80 -1.35 -11.68
N PHE A 367 -7.74 -0.50 -12.11
CA PHE A 367 -9.17 -0.68 -11.88
C PHE A 367 -9.99 -0.16 -13.06
N GLY A 368 -11.19 -0.72 -13.23
CA GLY A 368 -12.20 -0.19 -14.16
C GLY A 368 -11.77 -0.24 -15.63
N VAL A 369 -10.82 -1.11 -15.99
CA VAL A 369 -10.47 -1.41 -17.38
C VAL A 369 -11.72 -1.94 -18.09
N LYS A 370 -11.94 -1.52 -19.34
CA LYS A 370 -13.10 -1.91 -20.16
C LYS A 370 -12.60 -2.41 -21.50
N LYS A 371 -13.08 -3.57 -21.97
CA LYS A 371 -12.68 -4.18 -23.25
C LYS A 371 -11.18 -4.52 -23.34
N GLY A 372 -10.50 -4.65 -22.20
CA GLY A 372 -9.05 -4.88 -22.13
C GLY A 372 -8.18 -3.76 -22.70
N VAL A 373 -8.66 -2.51 -22.74
CA VAL A 373 -7.90 -1.34 -23.26
C VAL A 373 -7.84 -0.22 -22.21
N PHE A 374 -6.71 0.50 -22.17
CA PHE A 374 -6.56 1.69 -21.34
C PHE A 374 -7.62 2.76 -21.67
N SER A 375 -8.16 3.37 -20.63
CA SER A 375 -9.04 4.53 -20.72
C SER A 375 -8.25 5.82 -20.96
N THR A 376 -8.92 6.98 -21.01
CA THR A 376 -8.28 8.30 -21.20
C THR A 376 -7.13 8.49 -20.21
N ALA A 377 -6.00 8.98 -20.70
CA ALA A 377 -4.82 9.21 -19.89
C ALA A 377 -4.94 10.52 -19.08
N GLN A 378 -4.62 10.45 -17.79
CA GLN A 378 -4.28 11.59 -16.97
C GLN A 378 -2.76 11.70 -16.95
N GLU A 379 -2.22 12.76 -17.55
CA GLU A 379 -0.78 12.97 -17.65
C GLU A 379 -0.19 13.46 -16.31
N CYS A 380 1.04 13.03 -16.04
CA CYS A 380 1.85 13.52 -14.94
C CYS A 380 2.26 14.98 -15.16
N SER A 381 2.39 15.76 -14.07
CA SER A 381 2.81 17.17 -14.13
C SER A 381 4.21 17.40 -14.72
N GLY A 382 4.99 16.34 -14.94
CA GLY A 382 6.25 16.39 -15.67
C GLY A 382 6.08 16.67 -17.16
N ASP A 383 4.97 16.28 -17.79
CA ASP A 383 4.77 16.31 -19.25
C ASP A 383 4.15 17.61 -19.81
N ASP A 384 3.79 18.56 -18.94
CA ASP A 384 3.15 19.84 -19.27
C ASP A 384 4.00 20.77 -20.18
N THR A 385 4.02 20.47 -21.47
CA THR A 385 4.56 21.32 -22.54
C THR A 385 3.52 22.31 -23.08
N SER A 386 2.23 22.06 -22.83
CA SER A 386 1.10 22.88 -23.27
C SER A 386 1.15 24.32 -22.74
N ILE A 387 1.64 24.52 -21.51
CA ILE A 387 1.79 25.84 -20.87
C ILE A 387 2.99 26.64 -21.42
N LEU A 388 3.99 25.96 -21.99
CA LEU A 388 5.21 26.61 -22.49
C LEU A 388 4.94 27.50 -23.72
N ILE A 389 4.10 27.03 -24.65
CA ILE A 389 3.85 27.71 -25.93
C ILE A 389 3.17 29.07 -25.72
N PRO A 390 2.07 29.21 -24.94
CA PRO A 390 1.45 30.51 -24.67
C PRO A 390 2.38 31.51 -23.96
N ILE A 391 3.25 31.04 -23.05
CA ILE A 391 4.20 31.90 -22.35
C ILE A 391 5.25 32.47 -23.32
N ILE A 392 5.79 31.66 -24.22
CA ILE A 392 6.76 32.11 -25.24
C ILE A 392 6.11 33.15 -26.17
N VAL A 393 4.89 32.90 -26.65
CA VAL A 393 4.15 33.85 -27.51
C VAL A 393 3.87 35.16 -26.77
N GLY A 394 3.43 35.10 -25.51
CA GLY A 394 3.19 36.29 -24.68
C GLY A 394 4.45 37.12 -24.44
N ALA A 395 5.58 36.49 -24.13
CA ALA A 395 6.86 37.16 -23.92
C ALA A 395 7.37 37.85 -25.21
N ALA A 396 7.25 37.19 -26.36
CA ALA A 396 7.65 37.75 -27.65
C ALA A 396 6.83 39.00 -28.02
N LEU A 397 5.51 38.96 -27.82
CA LEU A 397 4.61 40.10 -28.06
C LEU A 397 4.94 41.28 -27.12
N ALA A 398 5.16 41.02 -25.84
CA ALA A 398 5.52 42.06 -24.87
C ALA A 398 6.86 42.74 -25.21
N GLY A 399 7.87 41.95 -25.60
CA GLY A 399 9.17 42.47 -26.04
C GLY A 399 9.07 43.38 -27.27
N LEU A 400 8.27 42.99 -28.26
CA LEU A 400 8.05 43.77 -29.49
C LEU A 400 7.40 45.13 -29.19
N ILE A 401 6.39 45.16 -28.31
CA ILE A 401 5.74 46.41 -27.87
C ILE A 401 6.76 47.33 -27.19
N LEU A 402 7.62 46.80 -26.32
CA LEU A 402 8.61 47.57 -25.59
C LEU A 402 9.63 48.22 -26.54
N VAL A 403 10.09 47.51 -27.57
CA VAL A 403 10.95 48.06 -28.63
C VAL A 403 10.28 49.21 -29.38
N VAL A 404 9.00 49.07 -29.75
CA VAL A 404 8.24 50.15 -30.42
C VAL A 404 8.11 51.38 -29.53
N VAL A 405 7.84 51.20 -28.23
CA VAL A 405 7.75 52.32 -27.27
C VAL A 405 9.10 53.02 -27.09
N ILE A 406 10.21 52.28 -26.98
CA ILE A 406 11.56 52.87 -26.91
C ILE A 406 11.87 53.65 -28.19
N ALA A 407 11.60 53.09 -29.37
CA ALA A 407 11.80 53.77 -30.64
C ALA A 407 10.97 55.06 -30.74
N TYR A 408 9.71 55.02 -30.31
CA TYR A 408 8.84 56.19 -30.23
C TYR A 408 9.38 57.27 -29.26
N VAL A 409 9.82 56.89 -28.05
CA VAL A 409 10.36 57.82 -27.06
C VAL A 409 11.69 58.45 -27.51
N ILE A 410 12.57 57.67 -28.15
CA ILE A 410 13.82 58.18 -28.73
C ILE A 410 13.53 59.11 -29.92
N GLY A 411 12.62 58.71 -30.81
CA GLY A 411 12.16 59.54 -31.93
C GLY A 411 11.60 60.87 -31.45
N ARG A 412 10.71 60.84 -30.45
CA ARG A 412 10.11 62.01 -29.81
C ARG A 412 11.17 62.86 -29.07
N ARG A 413 12.12 62.27 -28.34
CA ARG A 413 13.23 63.02 -27.72
C ARG A 413 14.10 63.73 -28.75
N LYS A 414 14.40 63.11 -29.89
CA LYS A 414 15.11 63.76 -30.99
C LYS A 414 14.34 64.92 -31.63
N THR A 415 13.00 64.97 -31.49
CA THR A 415 12.20 66.11 -31.97
C THR A 415 12.25 67.35 -31.07
N TYR A 416 12.74 67.23 -29.82
CA TYR A 416 12.80 68.36 -28.87
C TYR A 416 14.16 69.08 -28.79
N VAL A 417 15.18 68.62 -29.52
CA VAL A 417 16.52 69.24 -29.54
C VAL A 417 16.76 69.85 -30.92
N GLY A 418 16.05 70.94 -31.24
CA GLY A 418 16.00 71.42 -32.62
C GLY A 418 15.27 72.74 -32.88
N TYR A 419 15.41 73.74 -32.00
CA TYR A 419 15.28 75.14 -32.42
C TYR A 419 16.17 76.03 -31.54
N GLN A 420 17.24 76.59 -32.13
CA GLN A 420 17.92 77.74 -31.55
C GLN A 420 17.02 78.97 -31.70
N THR A 421 16.99 79.83 -30.69
CA THR A 421 16.55 81.21 -30.84
C THR A 421 17.58 81.97 -31.68
N LEU A 422 17.10 82.80 -32.60
CA LEU A 422 17.88 83.89 -33.23
C LEU A 422 18.28 84.93 -32.17
#